data_AF-G3YD56-F1
#
_entry.id   AF-G3YD56-F1
#
_cell.length_a   1.000
_cell.length_b   1.000
_cell.length_c   1.000
_cell.angle_alpha   90.00
_cell.angle_beta   90.00
_cell.angle_gamma   90.00
#
_symmetry.space_group_name_H-M   'P 1'
#
loop_
_entity.id
_entity.type
_entity.pdbx_description
1 polymer ?
#
loop_
_entity_poly.entity_id
_entity_poly.type
_entity_poly.pdbx_seq_one_letter_code
_entity_poly.pdbx_strand_id
1 'polypeptide(L)'
;MIRVSSDRLGHASPYFQKKLNDEHMFREVDALPARFDNISAIFILLNAIHGRVPNVPRHVTPDTLCMIALLTELWECHNNMMAFSETWVINMSESIPKTYDSDVAEWIYIAWVFRHRSLFWYITRVAIRGSSGVILKHGLPIPDGVLSAYYSSFFHFNECVCESNADLMTLTEHIDMARQKHVDAIVISLYQRMESILEEGGCCQACDTMIVGQLMTEMKPKDLFPPPQAPYEGWSIDRLLRMLSAVPEPQCTRLFHASLGCPRGPCELFPATRSLIKLVDVEATGLDFDWVVDNI
;
A
#
# COMPACT_ATOMS: atom_id res chain seq x y z
N MET A 1 25.21 -32.17 -2.36
CA MET A 1 24.75 -32.52 -1.01
C MET A 1 25.36 -31.55 -0.02
N ILE A 2 24.55 -30.76 0.69
CA ILE A 2 25.06 -29.90 1.77
C ILE A 2 25.06 -30.71 3.07
N ARG A 3 26.15 -30.69 3.82
CA ARG A 3 26.21 -31.28 5.15
C ARG A 3 25.80 -30.22 6.17
N VAL A 4 24.86 -30.56 7.04
CA VAL A 4 24.33 -29.70 8.11
C VAL A 4 24.61 -30.32 9.47
N SER A 5 24.82 -29.49 10.48
CA SER A 5 24.95 -29.93 11.88
C SER A 5 23.58 -29.81 12.55
N SER A 6 23.09 -30.90 13.12
CA SER A 6 21.84 -30.95 13.91
C SER A 6 21.86 -29.89 15.02
N ASP A 7 22.97 -29.80 15.75
CA ASP A 7 23.11 -28.91 16.90
C ASP A 7 23.01 -27.44 16.48
N ARG A 8 23.72 -27.05 15.41
CA ARG A 8 23.63 -25.68 14.88
C ARG A 8 22.25 -25.36 14.33
N LEU A 9 21.64 -26.32 13.64
CA LEU A 9 20.33 -26.13 13.03
C LEU A 9 19.24 -25.99 14.11
N GLY A 10 19.24 -26.85 15.13
CA GLY A 10 18.33 -26.78 16.26
C GLY A 10 18.53 -25.54 17.14
N HIS A 11 19.77 -25.06 17.30
CA HIS A 11 20.00 -23.81 18.03
C HIS A 11 19.50 -22.57 17.27
N ALA A 12 19.64 -22.56 15.95
CA ALA A 12 19.30 -21.42 15.11
C ALA A 12 17.81 -21.32 14.73
N SER A 13 17.06 -22.40 14.91
CA SER A 13 15.67 -22.55 14.45
C SER A 13 14.85 -23.37 15.46
N PRO A 14 13.90 -22.75 16.17
CA PRO A 14 12.97 -23.45 17.06
C PRO A 14 12.19 -24.56 16.33
N TYR A 15 11.79 -24.30 15.08
CA TYR A 15 11.17 -25.29 14.20
C TYR A 15 12.02 -26.58 14.09
N PHE A 16 13.31 -26.44 13.77
CA PHE A 16 14.20 -27.61 13.69
C PHE A 16 14.55 -28.18 15.06
N GLN A 17 14.63 -27.36 16.12
CA GLN A 17 14.83 -27.85 17.48
C GLN A 17 13.73 -28.82 17.88
N LYS A 18 12.47 -28.42 17.67
CA LYS A 18 11.30 -29.24 17.96
C LYS A 18 11.30 -30.51 17.11
N LYS A 19 11.60 -30.39 15.81
CA LYS A 19 11.66 -31.54 14.89
C LYS A 19 12.77 -32.53 15.21
N LEU A 20 13.96 -32.08 15.61
CA LEU A 20 15.07 -32.96 15.95
C LEU A 20 14.82 -33.73 17.26
N ASN A 21 13.93 -33.23 18.12
CA ASN A 21 13.55 -33.86 19.37
C ASN A 21 12.39 -34.86 19.25
N ASP A 22 11.71 -34.95 18.09
CA ASP A 22 10.56 -35.82 17.86
C ASP A 22 10.64 -36.53 16.49
N GLU A 23 11.13 -37.79 16.49
CA GLU A 23 11.35 -38.60 15.29
C GLU A 23 10.06 -38.96 14.54
N HIS A 24 8.88 -38.86 15.17
CA HIS A 24 7.61 -39.27 14.57
C HIS A 24 6.91 -38.15 13.77
N MET A 25 7.44 -36.92 13.80
CA MET A 25 6.81 -35.73 13.20
C MET A 25 7.28 -35.43 11.76
N PHE A 26 8.17 -36.24 11.17
CA PHE A 26 8.78 -35.89 9.88
C PHE A 26 7.98 -36.38 8.67
N ARG A 27 7.22 -35.48 8.03
CA ARG A 27 6.83 -35.61 6.62
C ARG A 27 7.57 -34.58 5.79
N GLU A 28 8.15 -35.01 4.67
CA GLU A 28 8.93 -34.17 3.74
C GLU A 28 8.10 -32.99 3.19
N VAL A 29 6.78 -33.17 3.10
CA VAL A 29 5.80 -32.17 2.68
C VAL A 29 5.70 -30.97 3.65
N ASP A 30 6.08 -31.14 4.93
CA ASP A 30 5.94 -30.10 5.96
C ASP A 30 7.16 -29.15 6.03
N ALA A 31 8.18 -29.38 5.21
CA ALA A 31 9.45 -28.65 5.27
C ALA A 31 9.51 -27.44 4.33
N LEU A 32 8.61 -27.36 3.35
CA LEU A 32 8.62 -26.34 2.31
C LEU A 32 7.25 -25.62 2.22
N PRO A 33 7.24 -24.29 2.07
CA PRO A 33 6.04 -23.52 1.79
C PRO A 33 5.35 -23.97 0.50
N ALA A 34 4.02 -23.85 0.42
CA ALA A 34 3.23 -24.33 -0.74
C ALA A 34 3.65 -23.72 -2.09
N ARG A 35 4.11 -22.46 -2.11
CA ARG A 35 4.59 -21.76 -3.33
C ARG A 35 6.09 -21.85 -3.55
N PHE A 36 6.81 -22.66 -2.77
CA PHE A 36 8.26 -22.75 -2.85
C PHE A 36 8.72 -23.44 -4.13
N ASP A 37 9.55 -22.76 -4.92
CA ASP A 37 10.06 -23.27 -6.19
C ASP A 37 11.58 -23.08 -6.40
N ASN A 38 12.27 -22.39 -5.49
CA ASN A 38 13.68 -22.02 -5.65
C ASN A 38 14.59 -22.67 -4.60
N ILE A 39 15.15 -23.84 -4.95
CA ILE A 39 16.06 -24.61 -4.08
C ILE A 39 17.31 -23.81 -3.65
N SER A 40 17.72 -22.78 -4.41
CA SER A 40 18.86 -21.94 -4.03
C SER A 40 18.65 -21.25 -2.68
N ALA A 41 17.41 -20.88 -2.36
CA ALA A 41 17.06 -20.27 -1.08
C ALA A 41 17.39 -21.18 0.11
N ILE A 42 17.15 -22.49 -0.01
CA ILE A 42 17.51 -23.49 1.02
C ILE A 42 19.03 -23.48 1.25
N PHE A 43 19.82 -23.52 0.18
CA PHE A 43 21.28 -23.54 0.30
C PHE A 43 21.82 -22.25 0.93
N ILE A 44 21.23 -21.10 0.59
CA ILE A 44 21.60 -19.80 1.17
C ILE A 44 21.31 -19.81 2.68
N LEU A 45 20.10 -20.18 3.08
CA LEU A 45 19.69 -20.26 4.48
C LEU A 45 20.57 -21.20 5.30
N LEU A 46 20.82 -22.41 4.79
CA LEU A 46 21.66 -23.39 5.48
C LEU A 46 23.10 -22.91 5.62
N ASN A 47 23.68 -22.25 4.60
CA ASN A 47 25.01 -21.67 4.72
C ASN A 47 25.05 -20.54 5.75
N ALA A 48 24.03 -19.68 5.77
CA ALA A 48 23.91 -18.58 6.72
C ALA A 48 23.75 -19.08 8.17
N ILE A 49 22.83 -20.03 8.43
CA ILE A 49 22.64 -20.69 9.74
C ILE A 49 23.93 -21.34 10.24
N HIS A 50 24.72 -21.93 9.33
CA HIS A 50 25.98 -22.56 9.70
C HIS A 50 27.17 -21.59 9.78
N GLY A 51 26.97 -20.28 9.61
CA GLY A 51 28.04 -19.29 9.65
C GLY A 51 29.05 -19.41 8.50
N ARG A 52 28.66 -20.04 7.40
CA ARG A 52 29.49 -20.21 6.19
C ARG A 52 29.35 -18.97 5.31
N VAL A 53 29.65 -17.80 5.89
CA VAL A 53 29.47 -16.48 5.27
C VAL A 53 30.06 -16.38 3.85
N PRO A 54 31.26 -16.92 3.54
CA PRO A 54 31.79 -16.88 2.17
C PRO A 54 30.92 -17.57 1.12
N ASN A 55 30.03 -18.48 1.53
CA ASN A 55 29.11 -19.20 0.65
C ASN A 55 27.71 -18.54 0.60
N VAL A 56 27.49 -17.45 1.32
CA VAL A 56 26.25 -16.66 1.26
C VAL A 56 26.45 -15.56 0.22
N PRO A 57 25.68 -15.55 -0.88
CA PRO A 57 25.86 -14.56 -1.94
C PRO A 57 25.50 -13.16 -1.43
N ARG A 58 26.20 -12.13 -1.93
CA ARG A 58 25.85 -10.72 -1.65
C ARG A 58 24.73 -10.19 -2.55
N HIS A 59 24.47 -10.85 -3.66
CA HIS A 59 23.44 -10.50 -4.63
C HIS A 59 22.51 -11.71 -4.80
N VAL A 60 21.21 -11.46 -4.73
CA VAL A 60 20.15 -12.43 -5.02
C VAL A 60 19.13 -11.74 -5.94
N THR A 61 18.12 -12.45 -6.42
CA THR A 61 16.97 -11.84 -7.11
C THR A 61 15.85 -11.57 -6.10
N PRO A 62 14.88 -10.66 -6.42
CA PRO A 62 13.68 -10.47 -5.60
C PRO A 62 12.96 -11.80 -5.31
N ASP A 63 12.71 -12.61 -6.34
CA ASP A 63 12.11 -13.94 -6.20
C ASP A 63 12.88 -14.82 -5.20
N THR A 64 14.21 -14.84 -5.29
CA THR A 64 15.04 -15.63 -4.37
C THR A 64 14.94 -15.10 -2.95
N LEU A 65 14.93 -13.77 -2.76
CA LEU A 65 14.77 -13.16 -1.45
C LEU A 65 13.38 -13.45 -0.85
N CYS A 66 12.33 -13.46 -1.68
CA CYS A 66 10.99 -13.86 -1.28
C CYS A 66 10.94 -15.32 -0.79
N MET A 67 11.60 -16.24 -1.51
CA MET A 67 11.71 -17.64 -1.11
C MET A 67 12.51 -17.81 0.18
N ILE A 68 13.57 -17.00 0.37
CA ILE A 68 14.30 -16.94 1.65
C ILE A 68 13.39 -16.43 2.76
N ALA A 69 12.57 -15.39 2.53
CA ALA A 69 11.62 -14.86 3.51
C ALA A 69 10.61 -15.92 3.94
N LEU A 70 9.99 -16.63 3.00
CA LEU A 70 9.05 -17.72 3.29
C LEU A 70 9.67 -18.81 4.18
N LEU A 71 10.89 -19.23 3.86
CA LEU A 71 11.60 -20.23 4.65
C LEU A 71 12.07 -19.67 6.01
N THR A 72 12.42 -18.39 6.07
CA THR A 72 12.83 -17.73 7.32
C THR A 72 11.69 -17.70 8.33
N GLU A 73 10.48 -17.42 7.86
CA GLU A 73 9.26 -17.46 8.65
C GLU A 73 8.92 -18.90 9.05
N LEU A 74 8.85 -19.83 8.08
CA LEU A 74 8.50 -21.24 8.34
C LEU A 74 9.48 -21.93 9.29
N TRP A 75 10.79 -21.69 9.12
CA TRP A 75 11.84 -22.28 9.95
C TRP A 75 12.14 -21.42 11.19
N GLU A 76 11.42 -20.33 11.41
CA GLU A 76 11.56 -19.46 12.58
C GLU A 76 13.01 -18.97 12.81
N CYS A 77 13.78 -18.72 11.74
CA CYS A 77 15.22 -18.46 11.84
C CYS A 77 15.63 -16.99 11.57
N HIS A 78 14.70 -16.05 11.79
CA HIS A 78 14.83 -14.60 11.54
C HIS A 78 16.18 -13.99 11.95
N ASN A 79 16.64 -14.27 13.18
CA ASN A 79 17.88 -13.71 13.73
C ASN A 79 19.12 -14.01 12.87
N ASN A 80 19.14 -15.14 12.18
CA ASN A 80 20.27 -15.53 11.34
C ASN A 80 20.25 -14.79 9.99
N MET A 81 19.09 -14.30 9.56
CA MET A 81 18.89 -13.73 8.22
C MET A 81 18.88 -12.20 8.20
N MET A 82 18.52 -11.52 9.30
CA MET A 82 18.38 -10.05 9.33
C MET A 82 19.60 -9.30 8.77
N ALA A 83 20.82 -9.67 9.16
CA ALA A 83 22.02 -8.99 8.67
C ALA A 83 22.27 -9.21 7.15
N PHE A 84 21.92 -10.39 6.65
CA PHE A 84 22.04 -10.69 5.22
C PHE A 84 20.96 -9.99 4.41
N SER A 85 19.73 -9.91 4.93
CA SER A 85 18.61 -9.25 4.24
C SER A 85 18.84 -7.76 4.06
N GLU A 86 19.45 -7.07 5.02
CA GLU A 86 19.89 -5.67 4.84
C GLU A 86 20.84 -5.53 3.64
N THR A 87 21.84 -6.41 3.55
CA THR A 87 22.82 -6.40 2.45
C THR A 87 22.14 -6.68 1.10
N TRP A 88 21.23 -7.65 1.05
CA TRP A 88 20.50 -7.98 -0.17
C TRP A 88 19.60 -6.83 -0.63
N VAL A 89 18.81 -6.24 0.28
CA VAL A 89 17.93 -5.10 -0.03
C VAL A 89 18.73 -3.90 -0.56
N ILE A 90 19.87 -3.58 0.06
CA ILE A 90 20.75 -2.50 -0.42
C ILE A 90 21.24 -2.76 -1.85
N ASN A 91 21.72 -3.98 -2.11
CA ASN A 91 22.25 -4.36 -3.43
C ASN A 91 21.17 -4.52 -4.50
N MET A 92 19.89 -4.59 -4.11
CA MET A 92 18.73 -4.69 -5.01
C MET A 92 17.88 -3.42 -5.01
N SER A 93 18.43 -2.27 -4.61
CA SER A 93 17.67 -1.01 -4.52
C SER A 93 16.98 -0.59 -5.83
N GLU A 94 17.53 -0.97 -6.98
CA GLU A 94 16.93 -0.72 -8.30
C GLU A 94 15.70 -1.59 -8.59
N SER A 95 15.59 -2.75 -7.94
CA SER A 95 14.46 -3.68 -8.09
C SER A 95 13.29 -3.36 -7.16
N ILE A 96 13.43 -2.41 -6.24
CA ILE A 96 12.36 -2.00 -5.35
C ILE A 96 11.31 -1.19 -6.15
N PRO A 97 10.02 -1.57 -6.12
CA PRO A 97 8.96 -0.89 -6.86
C PRO A 97 8.84 0.59 -6.48
N LYS A 98 8.84 1.45 -7.50
CA LYS A 98 8.60 2.90 -7.35
C LYS A 98 7.16 3.30 -7.63
N THR A 99 6.42 2.41 -8.27
CA THR A 99 5.00 2.53 -8.63
C THR A 99 4.32 1.21 -8.32
N TYR A 100 3.00 1.23 -8.17
CA TYR A 100 2.25 0.00 -7.92
C TYR A 100 2.26 -0.94 -9.13
N ASP A 101 2.66 -2.18 -8.90
CA ASP A 101 2.72 -3.28 -9.86
C ASP A 101 2.51 -4.63 -9.13
N SER A 102 2.74 -5.74 -9.83
CA SER A 102 2.62 -7.10 -9.27
C SER A 102 3.59 -7.39 -8.13
N ASP A 103 4.71 -6.68 -8.06
CA ASP A 103 5.85 -7.02 -7.22
C ASP A 103 5.72 -6.37 -5.83
N VAL A 104 4.89 -5.34 -5.70
CA VAL A 104 4.61 -4.65 -4.44
C VAL A 104 4.21 -5.61 -3.32
N ALA A 105 3.37 -6.61 -3.60
CA ALA A 105 2.95 -7.60 -2.60
C ALA A 105 4.13 -8.42 -2.07
N GLU A 106 5.05 -8.81 -2.96
CA GLU A 106 6.28 -9.50 -2.59
C GLU A 106 7.19 -8.63 -1.72
N TRP A 107 7.37 -7.37 -2.09
CA TRP A 107 8.22 -6.46 -1.33
C TRP A 107 7.63 -6.05 0.02
N ILE A 108 6.29 -5.97 0.15
CA ILE A 108 5.61 -5.84 1.45
C ILE A 108 5.97 -7.04 2.33
N TYR A 109 5.86 -8.26 1.80
CA TYR A 109 6.14 -9.47 2.54
C TYR A 109 7.62 -9.60 2.94
N ILE A 110 8.55 -9.28 2.04
CA ILE A 110 10.00 -9.24 2.34
C ILE A 110 10.27 -8.23 3.47
N ALA A 111 9.73 -7.02 3.36
CA ALA A 111 9.93 -6.00 4.38
C ALA A 111 9.34 -6.41 5.74
N TRP A 112 8.20 -7.11 5.71
CA TRP A 112 7.52 -7.65 6.89
C TRP A 112 8.38 -8.69 7.62
N VAL A 113 8.75 -9.79 6.94
CA VAL A 113 9.48 -10.91 7.55
C VAL A 113 10.81 -10.45 8.14
N PHE A 114 11.55 -9.62 7.40
CA PHE A 114 12.87 -9.15 7.85
C PHE A 114 12.81 -7.90 8.74
N ARG A 115 11.60 -7.39 9.06
CA ARG A 115 11.39 -6.22 9.93
C ARG A 115 12.11 -4.97 9.44
N HIS A 116 12.18 -4.78 8.12
CA HIS A 116 12.81 -3.61 7.51
C HIS A 116 11.85 -2.41 7.54
N ARG A 117 11.80 -1.70 8.68
CA ARG A 117 10.86 -0.59 8.93
C ARG A 117 10.77 0.43 7.81
N SER A 118 11.91 0.97 7.35
CA SER A 118 11.92 1.99 6.30
C SER A 118 11.45 1.45 4.94
N LEU A 119 11.80 0.20 4.62
CA LEU A 119 11.33 -0.45 3.40
C LEU A 119 9.82 -0.72 3.49
N PHE A 120 9.34 -1.19 4.64
CA PHE A 120 7.92 -1.47 4.89
C PHE A 120 7.07 -0.21 4.74
N TRP A 121 7.48 0.88 5.39
CA TRP A 121 6.84 2.17 5.22
C TRP A 121 6.83 2.60 3.75
N TYR A 122 7.98 2.53 3.06
CA TYR A 122 8.07 2.94 1.67
C TYR A 122 7.15 2.12 0.75
N ILE A 123 7.20 0.79 0.84
CA ILE A 123 6.46 -0.07 -0.07
C ILE A 123 4.95 -0.05 0.20
N THR A 124 4.52 0.05 1.47
CA THR A 124 3.11 0.25 1.80
C THR A 124 2.61 1.62 1.32
N ARG A 125 3.45 2.66 1.31
CA ARG A 125 3.10 3.95 0.69
C ARG A 125 2.86 3.81 -0.81
N VAL A 126 3.73 3.09 -1.53
CA VAL A 126 3.56 2.80 -2.96
C VAL A 126 2.23 2.09 -3.20
N ALA A 127 1.90 1.13 -2.33
CA ALA A 127 0.65 0.38 -2.39
C ALA A 127 -0.58 1.25 -2.13
N ILE A 128 -0.64 1.99 -1.02
CA ILE A 128 -1.76 2.89 -0.66
C ILE A 128 -2.06 3.89 -1.78
N ARG A 129 -1.01 4.40 -2.43
CA ARG A 129 -1.15 5.42 -3.47
C ARG A 129 -1.53 4.87 -4.83
N GLY A 130 -0.97 3.73 -5.19
CA GLY A 130 -1.02 3.20 -6.55
C GLY A 130 -2.02 2.07 -6.76
N SER A 131 -2.42 1.34 -5.71
CA SER A 131 -3.40 0.27 -5.85
C SER A 131 -4.77 0.82 -6.23
N SER A 132 -5.57 0.00 -6.90
CA SER A 132 -6.92 0.35 -7.37
C SER A 132 -8.00 -0.51 -6.72
N GLY A 133 -7.67 -1.14 -5.60
CA GLY A 133 -8.46 -2.14 -4.88
C GLY A 133 -7.57 -2.90 -3.90
N VAL A 134 -8.13 -3.92 -3.25
CA VAL A 134 -7.39 -4.78 -2.30
C VAL A 134 -6.23 -5.49 -3.01
N ILE A 135 -5.05 -5.45 -2.38
CA ILE A 135 -3.85 -6.08 -2.93
C ILE A 135 -4.02 -7.59 -2.95
N LEU A 136 -3.76 -8.19 -4.10
CA LEU A 136 -3.73 -9.65 -4.24
C LEU A 136 -2.46 -10.21 -3.59
N LYS A 137 -2.64 -11.12 -2.62
CA LYS A 137 -1.51 -11.73 -1.88
C LYS A 137 -0.71 -12.74 -2.71
N HIS A 138 -1.24 -13.24 -3.83
CA HIS A 138 -0.59 -14.25 -4.70
C HIS A 138 0.01 -15.46 -3.93
N GLY A 139 -0.68 -15.93 -2.88
CA GLY A 139 -0.24 -17.04 -2.05
C GLY A 139 0.85 -16.72 -1.03
N LEU A 140 1.22 -15.44 -0.86
CA LEU A 140 2.11 -14.99 0.21
C LEU A 140 1.37 -14.96 1.56
N PRO A 141 2.01 -15.38 2.66
CA PRO A 141 1.44 -15.32 4.00
C PRO A 141 1.59 -13.90 4.58
N ILE A 142 1.01 -12.91 3.89
CA ILE A 142 0.92 -11.54 4.38
C ILE A 142 -0.04 -11.52 5.59
N PRO A 143 0.34 -10.89 6.73
CA PRO A 143 -0.39 -10.98 7.99
C PRO A 143 -1.88 -10.66 7.91
N ASP A 144 -2.64 -11.43 8.68
CA ASP A 144 -4.05 -11.24 8.98
C ASP A 144 -4.16 -10.71 10.43
N GLY A 145 -4.93 -9.65 10.70
CA GLY A 145 -5.29 -9.28 12.08
C GLY A 145 -4.84 -7.93 12.63
N VAL A 146 -4.74 -6.88 11.81
CA VAL A 146 -4.59 -5.50 12.30
C VAL A 146 -5.92 -5.02 12.90
N LEU A 147 -5.92 -4.65 14.19
CA LEU A 147 -7.08 -4.13 14.90
C LEU A 147 -7.63 -2.82 14.29
N SER A 148 -8.96 -2.75 14.11
CA SER A 148 -9.68 -1.59 13.56
C SER A 148 -10.02 -0.49 14.60
N ALA A 149 -9.28 -0.39 15.71
CA ALA A 149 -9.65 0.40 16.90
C ALA A 149 -9.82 1.93 16.72
N TYR A 150 -9.69 2.45 15.49
CA TYR A 150 -9.91 3.86 15.15
C TYR A 150 -11.29 4.19 14.55
N TYR A 151 -12.15 3.20 14.26
CA TYR A 151 -13.24 3.40 13.30
C TYR A 151 -14.64 3.69 13.85
N SER A 152 -14.85 3.76 15.16
CA SER A 152 -16.15 4.19 15.72
C SER A 152 -16.44 5.70 15.60
N SER A 153 -15.47 6.52 15.18
CA SER A 153 -15.60 8.00 15.20
C SER A 153 -15.53 8.70 13.84
N PHE A 154 -15.16 8.02 12.75
CA PHE A 154 -14.84 8.69 11.46
C PHE A 154 -15.83 8.44 10.31
N PHE A 155 -16.65 7.38 10.38
CA PHE A 155 -17.72 7.13 9.40
C PHE A 155 -19.08 7.53 10.00
N HIS A 156 -19.43 8.81 9.91
CA HIS A 156 -20.76 9.31 10.29
C HIS A 156 -21.51 9.98 9.14
N PHE A 157 -21.02 9.86 7.90
CA PHE A 157 -21.77 10.25 6.71
C PHE A 157 -21.67 9.12 5.68
N ASN A 158 -22.83 8.50 5.43
CA ASN A 158 -23.13 7.32 4.61
C ASN A 158 -22.90 5.96 5.29
N GLU A 159 -24.02 5.27 5.50
CA GLU A 159 -24.15 3.89 5.99
C GLU A 159 -23.23 2.94 5.22
N CYS A 160 -22.09 2.58 5.82
CA CYS A 160 -21.55 1.25 5.65
C CYS A 160 -21.81 0.52 6.97
N VAL A 161 -22.81 -0.36 6.96
CA VAL A 161 -23.10 -1.26 8.07
C VAL A 161 -22.02 -2.36 8.04
N CYS A 162 -21.00 -2.25 8.89
CA CYS A 162 -20.34 -3.46 9.38
C CYS A 162 -21.14 -3.96 10.59
N GLU A 163 -21.96 -4.99 10.37
CA GLU A 163 -22.64 -5.71 11.43
C GLU A 163 -21.60 -6.32 12.37
N SER A 164 -21.51 -5.76 13.58
CA SER A 164 -21.07 -6.40 14.83
C SER A 164 -20.24 -7.68 14.71
N ASN A 165 -18.92 -7.53 14.58
CA ASN A 165 -17.88 -8.23 15.34
C ASN A 165 -16.63 -7.35 15.28
N ALA A 166 -15.72 -7.48 16.25
CA ALA A 166 -14.44 -6.78 16.17
C ALA A 166 -13.63 -7.39 15.01
N ASP A 167 -13.89 -6.93 13.79
CA ASP A 167 -13.34 -7.53 12.58
C ASP A 167 -11.86 -7.21 12.48
N LEU A 168 -11.07 -8.26 12.73
CA LEU A 168 -9.64 -8.32 12.44
C LEU A 168 -9.44 -8.05 10.94
N MET A 169 -8.76 -6.97 10.61
CA MET A 169 -8.49 -6.58 9.23
C MET A 169 -7.12 -7.11 8.79
N THR A 170 -7.00 -7.64 7.58
CA THR A 170 -5.70 -8.03 7.02
C THR A 170 -4.83 -6.81 6.72
N LEU A 171 -3.50 -6.98 6.65
CA LEU A 171 -2.61 -5.86 6.26
C LEU A 171 -3.00 -5.28 4.89
N THR A 172 -3.43 -6.13 3.96
CA THR A 172 -3.87 -5.72 2.62
C THR A 172 -5.17 -4.91 2.64
N GLU A 173 -6.10 -5.25 3.51
CA GLU A 173 -7.33 -4.48 3.72
C GLU A 173 -7.03 -3.15 4.43
N HIS A 174 -6.06 -3.11 5.35
CA HIS A 174 -5.65 -1.84 5.96
C HIS A 174 -5.05 -0.89 4.93
N ILE A 175 -4.19 -1.40 4.04
CA ILE A 175 -3.69 -0.61 2.91
C ILE A 175 -4.85 -0.11 2.03
N ASP A 176 -5.81 -0.97 1.71
CA ASP A 176 -6.95 -0.60 0.89
C ASP A 176 -7.86 0.44 1.57
N MET A 177 -8.08 0.32 2.88
CA MET A 177 -8.83 1.29 3.67
C MET A 177 -8.15 2.67 3.69
N ALA A 178 -6.83 2.71 3.85
CA ALA A 178 -6.07 3.96 3.75
C ALA A 178 -6.20 4.58 2.35
N ARG A 179 -6.16 3.77 1.29
CA ARG A 179 -6.45 4.21 -0.08
C ARG A 179 -7.86 4.78 -0.19
N GLN A 180 -8.87 4.04 0.26
CA GLN A 180 -10.29 4.43 0.18
C GLN A 180 -10.53 5.77 0.88
N LYS A 181 -9.97 5.99 2.07
CA LYS A 181 -10.07 7.27 2.80
C LYS A 181 -9.62 8.47 1.98
N HIS A 182 -8.47 8.36 1.30
CA HIS A 182 -7.95 9.47 0.50
C HIS A 182 -8.71 9.66 -0.81
N VAL A 183 -9.14 8.57 -1.45
CA VAL A 183 -9.99 8.62 -2.64
C VAL A 183 -11.33 9.30 -2.31
N ASP A 184 -11.97 8.88 -1.21
CA ASP A 184 -13.22 9.42 -0.70
C ASP A 184 -13.12 10.93 -0.47
N ALA A 185 -12.09 11.37 0.27
CA ALA A 185 -11.86 12.79 0.54
C ALA A 185 -11.75 13.64 -0.74
N ILE A 186 -11.05 13.13 -1.76
CA ILE A 186 -10.91 13.82 -3.05
C ILE A 186 -12.25 13.86 -3.80
N VAL A 187 -12.97 12.74 -3.87
CA VAL A 187 -14.27 12.66 -4.57
C VAL A 187 -15.29 13.57 -3.90
N ILE A 188 -15.42 13.51 -2.56
CA ILE A 188 -16.32 14.39 -1.80
C ILE A 188 -15.98 15.85 -2.07
N SER A 189 -14.70 16.23 -2.03
CA SER A 189 -14.28 17.62 -2.28
C SER A 189 -14.67 18.14 -3.67
N LEU A 190 -14.60 17.28 -4.70
CA LEU A 190 -15.02 17.65 -6.07
C LEU A 190 -16.53 17.90 -6.15
N TYR A 191 -17.31 17.04 -5.50
CA TYR A 191 -18.77 17.15 -5.55
C TYR A 191 -19.30 18.28 -4.68
N GLN A 192 -18.72 18.51 -3.50
CA GLN A 192 -19.00 19.68 -2.67
C GLN A 192 -18.73 20.99 -3.41
N ARG A 193 -17.71 21.04 -4.28
CA ARG A 193 -17.45 22.22 -5.12
C ARG A 193 -18.58 22.46 -6.12
N MET A 194 -19.11 21.41 -6.72
CA MET A 194 -20.24 21.53 -7.65
C MET A 194 -21.52 21.95 -6.91
N GLU A 195 -21.82 21.32 -5.79
CA GLU A 195 -22.98 21.64 -4.94
C GLU A 195 -22.92 23.07 -4.42
N SER A 196 -21.77 23.52 -3.88
CA SER A 196 -21.63 24.89 -3.36
C SER A 196 -21.92 25.95 -4.42
N ILE A 197 -21.50 25.72 -5.67
CA ILE A 197 -21.77 26.66 -6.77
C ILE A 197 -23.25 26.65 -7.15
N LEU A 198 -23.89 25.48 -7.16
CA LEU A 198 -25.30 25.35 -7.54
C LEU A 198 -26.25 25.93 -6.48
N GLU A 199 -25.90 25.83 -5.19
CA GLU A 199 -26.74 26.30 -4.09
C GLU A 199 -26.45 27.74 -3.67
N GLU A 200 -25.17 28.08 -3.48
CA GLU A 200 -24.75 29.37 -2.91
C GLU A 200 -24.30 30.36 -4.00
N GLY A 201 -23.98 29.87 -5.19
CA GLY A 201 -23.30 30.65 -6.23
C GLY A 201 -21.83 30.89 -5.89
N GLY A 202 -21.08 31.39 -6.87
CA GLY A 202 -19.66 31.69 -6.74
C GLY A 202 -19.39 33.18 -6.70
N CYS A 203 -18.80 33.69 -7.78
CA CYS A 203 -18.50 35.11 -7.91
C CYS A 203 -19.56 35.87 -8.72
N CYS A 204 -20.17 35.23 -9.73
CA CYS A 204 -21.32 35.72 -10.48
C CYS A 204 -21.92 34.59 -11.34
N GLN A 205 -23.19 34.73 -11.73
CA GLN A 205 -23.94 33.71 -12.46
C GLN A 205 -23.27 33.20 -13.75
N ALA A 206 -22.58 34.08 -14.49
CA ALA A 206 -21.86 33.71 -15.70
C ALA A 206 -20.65 32.79 -15.40
N CYS A 207 -19.91 33.08 -14.33
CA CYS A 207 -18.83 32.22 -13.87
C CYS A 207 -19.36 30.90 -13.33
N ASP A 208 -20.47 30.92 -12.60
CA ASP A 208 -21.06 29.72 -11.98
C ASP A 208 -21.47 28.72 -13.07
N THR A 209 -22.17 29.21 -14.10
CA THR A 209 -22.55 28.40 -15.27
C THR A 209 -21.32 27.83 -15.99
N MET A 210 -20.28 28.65 -16.17
CA MET A 210 -19.05 28.24 -16.83
C MET A 210 -18.26 27.21 -16.01
N ILE A 211 -18.12 27.41 -14.70
CA ILE A 211 -17.38 26.51 -13.81
C ILE A 211 -18.09 25.17 -13.73
N VAL A 212 -19.41 25.15 -13.53
CA VAL A 212 -20.18 23.89 -13.52
C VAL A 212 -20.06 23.19 -14.88
N GLY A 213 -20.19 23.91 -15.99
CA GLY A 213 -19.99 23.36 -17.33
C GLY A 213 -18.58 22.77 -17.53
N GLN A 214 -17.56 23.47 -17.05
CA GLN A 214 -16.17 23.00 -17.12
C GLN A 214 -15.95 21.77 -16.22
N LEU A 215 -16.44 21.77 -14.98
CA LEU A 215 -16.36 20.62 -14.08
C LEU A 215 -16.98 19.38 -14.75
N MET A 216 -18.19 19.51 -15.30
CA MET A 216 -18.88 18.40 -15.96
C MET A 216 -18.11 17.89 -17.18
N THR A 217 -17.60 18.79 -18.01
CA THR A 217 -16.83 18.43 -19.22
C THR A 217 -15.45 17.85 -18.90
N GLU A 218 -14.88 18.17 -17.74
CA GLU A 218 -13.62 17.60 -17.25
C GLU A 218 -13.81 16.27 -16.52
N MET A 219 -14.90 16.11 -15.78
CA MET A 219 -15.21 14.92 -14.98
C MET A 219 -15.78 13.77 -15.81
N LYS A 220 -16.68 14.06 -16.75
CA LYS A 220 -17.36 13.02 -17.55
C LYS A 220 -16.42 12.11 -18.35
N PRO A 221 -15.48 12.62 -19.17
CA PRO A 221 -14.56 11.77 -19.94
C PRO A 221 -13.53 11.07 -19.07
N LYS A 222 -13.45 11.45 -17.79
CA LYS A 222 -12.53 10.91 -16.79
C LYS A 222 -13.19 9.85 -15.90
N ASP A 223 -14.44 9.48 -16.16
CA ASP A 223 -15.26 8.56 -15.34
C ASP A 223 -15.51 9.05 -13.90
N LEU A 224 -15.32 10.35 -13.64
CA LEU A 224 -15.68 11.00 -12.38
C LEU A 224 -17.15 11.44 -12.35
N PHE A 225 -17.94 11.13 -13.39
CA PHE A 225 -19.39 11.39 -13.42
C PHE A 225 -20.16 10.21 -14.08
N PRO A 226 -21.10 9.54 -13.38
CA PRO A 226 -21.55 9.80 -11.99
C PRO A 226 -20.43 9.59 -10.95
N PRO A 227 -20.61 10.05 -9.69
CA PRO A 227 -19.56 9.94 -8.68
C PRO A 227 -19.16 8.48 -8.49
N PRO A 228 -17.85 8.14 -8.51
CA PRO A 228 -17.38 6.84 -8.07
C PRO A 228 -17.93 6.53 -6.66
N GLN A 229 -18.22 5.26 -6.39
CA GLN A 229 -18.76 4.82 -5.10
C GLN A 229 -17.77 3.89 -4.41
N ALA A 230 -17.76 3.91 -3.08
CA ALA A 230 -17.04 2.94 -2.26
C ALA A 230 -17.43 1.50 -2.67
N PRO A 231 -16.48 0.55 -2.74
CA PRO A 231 -15.07 0.64 -2.31
C PRO A 231 -14.10 1.24 -3.34
N TYR A 232 -14.59 2.07 -4.27
CA TYR A 232 -13.79 2.82 -5.24
C TYR A 232 -12.89 1.93 -6.10
N GLU A 233 -13.43 0.80 -6.55
CA GLU A 233 -12.73 -0.13 -7.45
C GLU A 233 -12.26 0.57 -8.72
N GLY A 234 -11.02 0.29 -9.13
CA GLY A 234 -10.38 0.92 -10.29
C GLY A 234 -9.81 2.32 -10.03
N TRP A 235 -9.94 2.86 -8.83
CA TRP A 235 -9.43 4.19 -8.46
C TRP A 235 -8.23 4.12 -7.53
N SER A 236 -7.15 4.80 -7.90
CA SER A 236 -5.98 5.00 -7.07
C SER A 236 -5.78 6.50 -6.79
N ILE A 237 -5.12 6.81 -5.66
CA ILE A 237 -4.76 8.18 -5.30
C ILE A 237 -3.93 8.80 -6.42
N ASP A 238 -2.89 8.10 -6.88
CA ASP A 238 -2.00 8.61 -7.93
C ASP A 238 -2.75 8.86 -9.26
N ARG A 239 -3.75 8.04 -9.60
CA ARG A 239 -4.59 8.27 -10.78
C ARG A 239 -5.38 9.58 -10.63
N LEU A 240 -6.03 9.80 -9.49
CA LEU A 240 -6.79 11.03 -9.21
C LEU A 240 -5.90 12.26 -9.18
N LEU A 241 -4.78 12.22 -8.47
CA LEU A 241 -3.84 13.34 -8.37
C LEU A 241 -3.33 13.76 -9.77
N ARG A 242 -2.95 12.79 -10.62
CA ARG A 242 -2.52 13.07 -12.00
C ARG A 242 -3.64 13.68 -12.84
N MET A 243 -4.84 13.11 -12.75
CA MET A 243 -5.99 13.55 -13.54
C MET A 243 -6.41 14.97 -13.17
N LEU A 244 -6.46 15.30 -11.88
CA LEU A 244 -6.92 16.60 -11.39
C LEU A 244 -5.84 17.68 -11.53
N SER A 245 -4.56 17.34 -11.40
CA SER A 245 -3.46 18.29 -11.62
C SER A 245 -3.37 18.77 -13.08
N ALA A 246 -3.90 18.00 -14.03
CA ALA A 246 -3.90 18.34 -15.45
C ALA A 246 -5.08 19.23 -15.88
N VAL A 247 -6.04 19.51 -14.99
CA VAL A 247 -7.24 20.29 -15.34
C VAL A 247 -6.91 21.79 -15.38
N PRO A 248 -7.25 22.50 -16.47
CA PRO A 248 -6.98 23.94 -16.57
C PRO A 248 -7.91 24.77 -15.68
N GLU A 249 -7.42 25.94 -15.24
CA GLU A 249 -8.24 26.92 -14.51
C GLU A 249 -9.32 27.56 -15.41
N PRO A 250 -10.41 28.09 -14.81
CA PRO A 250 -11.46 28.71 -15.59
C PRO A 250 -10.96 30.01 -16.22
N GLN A 251 -11.25 30.17 -17.51
CA GLN A 251 -10.87 31.35 -18.30
C GLN A 251 -11.79 32.57 -18.10
N CYS A 252 -12.74 32.52 -17.15
CA CYS A 252 -13.75 33.58 -16.94
C CYS A 252 -13.12 34.96 -16.69
N THR A 253 -12.01 35.00 -15.94
CA THR A 253 -11.23 36.22 -15.70
C THR A 253 -10.79 36.89 -17.00
N ARG A 254 -10.33 36.09 -17.97
CA ARG A 254 -9.88 36.58 -19.29
C ARG A 254 -11.05 36.93 -20.21
N LEU A 255 -12.11 36.12 -20.17
CA LEU A 255 -13.17 36.19 -21.17
C LEU A 255 -14.21 37.28 -20.89
N PHE A 256 -14.62 37.46 -19.63
CA PHE A 256 -15.77 38.32 -19.35
C PHE A 256 -15.80 39.02 -17.98
N HIS A 257 -14.81 38.84 -17.09
CA HIS A 257 -14.78 39.60 -15.82
C HIS A 257 -14.74 41.12 -16.04
N ALA A 258 -13.93 41.59 -17.00
CA ALA A 258 -13.80 43.01 -17.30
C ALA A 258 -15.11 43.62 -17.84
N SER A 259 -15.88 42.86 -18.60
CA SER A 259 -17.17 43.30 -19.16
C SER A 259 -18.33 43.23 -18.18
N LEU A 260 -18.29 42.31 -17.21
CA LEU A 260 -19.37 42.10 -16.23
C LEU A 260 -19.09 42.73 -14.86
N GLY A 261 -17.91 43.34 -14.66
CA GLY A 261 -17.53 43.95 -13.40
C GLY A 261 -17.45 42.95 -12.25
N CYS A 262 -16.98 41.71 -12.51
CA CYS A 262 -16.91 40.67 -11.50
C CYS A 262 -15.94 41.08 -10.37
N PRO A 263 -16.41 41.27 -9.12
CA PRO A 263 -15.62 41.89 -8.06
C PRO A 263 -14.66 40.91 -7.37
N ARG A 264 -14.74 39.61 -7.66
CA ARG A 264 -13.91 38.56 -7.07
C ARG A 264 -13.05 37.93 -8.17
N GLY A 265 -11.73 38.05 -8.06
CA GLY A 265 -10.78 37.41 -8.97
C GLY A 265 -9.45 37.12 -8.29
N PRO A 266 -8.69 36.10 -8.76
CA PRO A 266 -9.02 35.14 -9.82
C PRO A 266 -10.00 34.03 -9.37
N CYS A 267 -10.83 33.52 -10.28
CA CYS A 267 -11.67 32.34 -10.01
C CYS A 267 -10.86 31.05 -10.14
N GLU A 268 -11.10 30.11 -9.23
CA GLU A 268 -10.47 28.78 -9.25
C GLU A 268 -11.52 27.70 -9.51
N LEU A 269 -11.14 26.68 -10.28
CA LEU A 269 -12.07 25.60 -10.62
C LEU A 269 -12.45 24.80 -9.37
N PHE A 270 -11.45 24.41 -8.57
CA PHE A 270 -11.61 23.64 -7.34
C PHE A 270 -10.59 24.07 -6.25
N PRO A 271 -10.74 25.26 -5.63
CA PRO A 271 -9.75 25.81 -4.68
C PRO A 271 -9.45 24.88 -3.50
N ALA A 272 -10.51 24.35 -2.87
CA ALA A 272 -10.42 23.41 -1.76
C ALA A 272 -9.79 22.09 -2.20
N THR A 273 -10.25 21.51 -3.31
CA THR A 273 -9.70 20.25 -3.83
C THR A 273 -8.23 20.40 -4.22
N ARG A 274 -7.81 21.55 -4.78
CA ARG A 274 -6.40 21.80 -5.10
C ARG A 274 -5.53 21.82 -3.85
N SER A 275 -6.02 22.41 -2.77
CA SER A 275 -5.34 22.39 -1.48
C SER A 275 -5.31 20.99 -0.87
N LEU A 276 -6.43 20.26 -0.96
CA LEU A 276 -6.56 18.89 -0.49
C LEU A 276 -5.66 17.92 -1.26
N ILE A 277 -5.55 18.02 -2.59
CA ILE A 277 -4.66 17.18 -3.41
C ILE A 277 -3.21 17.33 -2.95
N LYS A 278 -2.76 18.56 -2.62
CA LYS A 278 -1.42 18.79 -2.06
C LYS A 278 -1.27 18.17 -0.67
N LEU A 279 -2.32 18.24 0.15
CA LEU A 279 -2.33 17.64 1.48
C LEU A 279 -2.27 16.12 1.40
N VAL A 280 -3.13 15.49 0.58
CA VAL A 280 -3.17 14.04 0.33
C VAL A 280 -1.83 13.56 -0.23
N ASP A 281 -1.16 14.35 -1.07
CA ASP A 281 0.15 13.96 -1.60
C ASP A 281 1.21 13.79 -0.49
N VAL A 282 1.08 14.58 0.59
CA VAL A 282 1.94 14.52 1.79
C VAL A 282 1.44 13.47 2.79
N GLU A 283 0.14 13.38 3.03
CA GLU A 283 -0.48 12.56 4.07
C GLU A 283 -0.66 11.08 3.70
N ALA A 284 -0.76 10.76 2.40
CA ALA A 284 -0.76 9.39 1.90
C ALA A 284 0.64 8.78 2.06
N THR A 285 0.97 8.49 3.31
CA THR A 285 2.22 7.95 3.82
C THR A 285 2.12 6.44 3.97
N GLY A 286 3.26 5.80 4.20
CA GLY A 286 3.33 4.38 4.48
C GLY A 286 2.83 4.02 5.88
N LEU A 287 2.55 2.75 6.08
CA LEU A 287 2.22 2.21 7.39
C LEU A 287 3.48 2.12 8.26
N ASP A 288 3.33 2.46 9.55
CA ASP A 288 4.40 2.29 10.54
C ASP A 288 4.49 0.82 10.97
N PHE A 289 5.68 0.23 10.88
CA PHE A 289 5.87 -1.19 11.14
C PHE A 289 5.60 -1.56 12.61
N ASP A 290 6.11 -0.78 13.56
CA ASP A 290 5.98 -1.09 14.98
C ASP A 290 4.52 -0.96 15.42
N TRP A 291 3.83 0.09 14.94
CA TRP A 291 2.39 0.24 15.15
C TRP A 291 1.59 -0.94 14.61
N VAL A 292 1.92 -1.44 13.41
CA VAL A 292 1.22 -2.61 12.85
C VAL A 292 1.47 -3.86 13.70
N VAL A 293 2.71 -4.11 14.12
CA VAL A 293 3.07 -5.27 14.96
C VAL A 293 2.40 -5.21 16.33
N ASP A 294 2.32 -4.04 16.95
CA ASP A 294 1.69 -3.85 18.28
C ASP A 294 0.15 -4.04 18.25
N ASN A 295 -0.45 -4.09 17.06
CA ASN A 295 -1.89 -4.18 16.85
C ASN A 295 -2.32 -5.46 16.08
N ILE A 296 -1.45 -6.49 16.07
CA ILE A 296 -1.74 -7.88 15.66
C ILE A 296 -1.76 -8.77 16.90
#